data_AF-A0A6N4Q505-F1
#
_entry.id   AF-A0A6N4Q505-F1
#
_cell.length_a   1.000
_cell.length_b   1.000
_cell.length_c   1.000
_cell.angle_alpha   90.00
_cell.angle_beta   90.00
_cell.angle_gamma   90.00
#
_symmetry.space_group_name_H-M   'P 1'
#
loop_
_entity.id
_entity.type
_entity.pdbx_description
1 polymer ?
#
loop_
_entity_poly.entity_id
_entity_poly.type
_entity_poly.pdbx_seq_one_letter_code
_entity_poly.pdbx_strand_id
1 'polypeptide(L)'
;MWICFVQSLYAVEKKPDQVSISELLAAGFPPHLAAAWKEKAKQPPENFLKWKKSLQGKDATLVSKVWKEKQISLYPNKHLLTEKSNSKFPFGSHTNKNHSKDSPPKDTKGNSVFSKNTNDPSLELFFGMSYQNLDVRYLPREEKNHSAVFLGGRYKGQIWILEKRDENFSYGTNLTFQQFRFTSGNRYKPIPHFYFAKDPNFYSQLERIGSPLPQPILFSNFLGYRLLYDSKEYEFGVYHAGSYSNYPGVYFVSPNKSYSGVWSGGDNKSSFYVNDSWNPQNLGSHRIQSESIFNKKESVGFVYLKSESPEKNFFLDATVYRDSPLLYGMISPEEVRPQIPQTLGYTRMSFQHLVGSEFLSSTEGHRYENGRSGFFPCFVSEWGNLIYRYREYNESGNYNWNEMGRAAFYEWRKEKAVVSIGFESRENGGQWEGKLAIPIGTGNLLELSGIFREGQPKTRAWFENWTYATDFNINLTDRQEIIKLKWVSPFLSLNVSYSEKENDPNPILFINFQLLQKIDF
;
A
#
# COMPACT_ATOMS: atom_id res chain seq x y z
N MET A 1 -5.88 18.77 22.00
CA MET A 1 -5.00 19.37 20.97
C MET A 1 -5.11 18.69 19.60
N TRP A 2 -5.35 17.38 19.50
CA TRP A 2 -5.50 16.65 18.23
C TRP A 2 -6.82 16.87 17.47
N ILE A 3 -7.89 17.34 18.14
CA ILE A 3 -9.23 17.48 17.56
C ILE A 3 -9.38 18.77 16.73
N CYS A 4 -8.56 19.79 16.98
CA CYS A 4 -8.67 21.08 16.27
C CYS A 4 -8.04 21.07 14.86
N PHE A 5 -7.25 20.05 14.52
CA PHE A 5 -6.58 19.98 13.20
C PHE A 5 -7.43 19.30 12.12
N VAL A 6 -8.51 18.61 12.51
CA VAL A 6 -9.37 17.84 11.59
C VAL A 6 -10.44 18.71 10.91
N GLN A 7 -10.75 19.89 11.44
CA GLN A 7 -11.85 20.73 10.93
C GLN A 7 -11.47 21.74 9.83
N SER A 8 -10.21 21.84 9.38
CA SER A 8 -9.79 22.85 8.40
C SER A 8 -9.69 22.40 6.93
N LEU A 9 -10.15 21.18 6.59
CA LEU A 9 -9.90 20.56 5.26
C LEU A 9 -11.16 20.40 4.37
N TYR A 10 -12.15 21.29 4.48
CA TYR A 10 -13.27 21.31 3.53
C TYR A 10 -13.32 22.60 2.73
N ALA A 11 -12.72 22.56 1.54
CA ALA A 11 -13.05 23.51 0.49
C ALA A 11 -13.25 22.72 -0.82
N VAL A 12 -14.52 22.53 -1.19
CA VAL A 12 -14.92 21.92 -2.46
C VAL A 12 -14.93 23.02 -3.51
N GLU A 13 -14.10 22.89 -4.55
CA GLU A 13 -14.09 23.81 -5.69
C GLU A 13 -15.45 23.76 -6.42
N LYS A 14 -16.17 24.88 -6.47
CA LYS A 14 -17.46 24.98 -7.17
C LYS A 14 -17.25 25.45 -8.61
N LYS A 15 -18.09 25.01 -9.54
CA LYS A 15 -18.23 25.64 -10.87
C LYS A 15 -19.15 26.88 -10.79
N PRO A 16 -19.06 27.86 -11.72
CA PRO A 16 -19.89 29.07 -11.67
C PRO A 16 -21.41 28.81 -11.67
N ASP A 17 -21.86 27.73 -12.33
CA ASP A 17 -23.25 27.30 -12.42
C ASP A 17 -23.79 26.73 -11.10
N GLN A 18 -22.91 26.18 -10.27
CA GLN A 18 -23.20 25.60 -8.96
C GLN A 18 -23.37 26.64 -7.84
N VAL A 19 -23.14 27.93 -8.11
CA VAL A 19 -23.41 29.02 -7.16
C VAL A 19 -24.90 29.40 -7.25
N SER A 20 -25.64 29.28 -6.14
CA SER A 20 -27.07 29.58 -6.09
C SER A 20 -27.36 31.09 -6.09
N ILE A 21 -28.57 31.50 -6.51
CA ILE A 21 -28.97 32.93 -6.51
C ILE A 21 -29.02 33.48 -5.08
N SER A 22 -29.48 32.69 -4.12
CA SER A 22 -29.47 33.05 -2.70
C SER A 22 -28.05 33.31 -2.18
N GLU A 23 -27.06 32.51 -2.59
CA GLU A 23 -25.65 32.76 -2.25
C GLU A 23 -25.10 34.04 -2.88
N LEU A 24 -25.49 34.38 -4.12
CA LEU A 24 -25.05 35.61 -4.79
C LEU A 24 -25.67 36.85 -4.13
N LEU A 25 -26.97 36.80 -3.80
CA LEU A 25 -27.66 37.89 -3.11
C LEU A 25 -27.10 38.09 -1.69
N ALA A 26 -26.80 37.02 -0.96
CA ALA A 26 -26.13 37.09 0.34
C ALA A 26 -24.72 37.70 0.27
N ALA A 27 -24.05 37.56 -0.88
CA ALA A 27 -22.76 38.19 -1.15
C ALA A 27 -22.86 39.67 -1.59
N GLY A 28 -24.07 40.23 -1.63
CA GLY A 28 -24.34 41.63 -1.97
C GLY A 28 -24.47 41.90 -3.47
N PHE A 29 -24.73 40.88 -4.30
CA PHE A 29 -24.98 41.09 -5.72
C PHE A 29 -26.30 41.83 -5.93
N PRO A 30 -26.35 42.90 -6.75
CA PRO A 30 -27.61 43.46 -7.18
C PRO A 30 -28.36 42.46 -8.10
N PRO A 31 -29.70 42.48 -8.15
CA PRO A 31 -30.49 41.49 -8.86
C PRO A 31 -30.11 41.30 -10.34
N HIS A 32 -29.73 42.38 -11.03
CA HIS A 32 -29.29 42.32 -12.43
C HIS A 32 -27.95 41.58 -12.60
N LEU A 33 -27.02 41.71 -11.64
CA LEU A 33 -25.71 41.05 -11.68
C LEU A 33 -25.84 39.55 -11.33
N ALA A 34 -26.73 39.20 -10.40
CA ALA A 34 -27.04 37.81 -10.08
C ALA A 34 -27.71 37.08 -11.27
N ALA A 35 -28.61 37.77 -11.98
CA ALA A 35 -29.21 37.26 -13.20
C ALA A 35 -28.17 37.07 -14.33
N ALA A 36 -27.31 38.07 -14.55
CA ALA A 36 -26.23 37.99 -15.53
C ALA A 36 -25.25 36.84 -15.22
N TRP A 37 -24.89 36.64 -13.94
CA TRP A 37 -24.06 35.51 -13.53
C TRP A 37 -24.70 34.17 -13.92
N LYS A 38 -25.99 33.96 -13.60
CA LYS A 38 -26.69 32.71 -13.92
C LYS A 38 -26.85 32.49 -15.42
N GLU A 39 -27.06 33.54 -16.20
CA GLU A 39 -27.15 33.44 -17.65
C GLU A 39 -25.79 33.09 -18.26
N LYS A 40 -24.72 33.78 -17.86
CA LYS A 40 -23.38 33.54 -18.39
C LYS A 40 -22.78 32.23 -17.91
N ALA A 41 -23.13 31.76 -16.70
CA ALA A 41 -22.65 30.48 -16.16
C ALA A 41 -23.14 29.26 -16.96
N LYS A 42 -24.22 29.40 -17.74
CA LYS A 42 -24.71 28.36 -18.66
C LYS A 42 -23.95 28.33 -20.00
N GLN A 43 -23.14 29.35 -20.28
CA GLN A 43 -22.36 29.46 -21.52
C GLN A 43 -20.99 28.80 -21.37
N PRO A 44 -20.26 28.54 -22.47
CA PRO A 44 -18.91 27.99 -22.42
C PRO A 44 -17.98 28.82 -21.50
N PRO A 45 -17.02 28.18 -20.80
CA PRO A 45 -16.12 28.84 -19.83
C PRO A 45 -15.43 30.10 -20.36
N GLU A 46 -15.09 30.12 -21.64
CA GLU A 46 -14.45 31.25 -22.32
C GLU A 46 -15.34 32.49 -22.37
N ASN A 47 -16.65 32.31 -22.56
CA ASN A 47 -17.61 33.41 -22.58
C ASN A 47 -17.86 33.94 -21.17
N PHE A 48 -17.86 33.07 -20.17
CA PHE A 48 -17.91 33.49 -18.77
C PHE A 48 -16.68 34.34 -18.39
N LEU A 49 -15.48 33.92 -18.83
CA LEU A 49 -14.25 34.68 -18.60
C LEU A 49 -14.25 36.03 -19.31
N LYS A 50 -14.74 36.09 -20.56
CA LYS A 50 -14.88 37.35 -21.30
C LYS A 50 -15.84 38.30 -20.56
N TRP A 51 -16.98 37.80 -20.10
CA TRP A 51 -17.91 38.60 -19.29
C TRP A 51 -17.28 39.09 -17.99
N LYS A 52 -16.64 38.19 -17.21
CA LYS A 52 -15.93 38.56 -15.98
C LYS A 52 -14.88 39.65 -16.23
N LYS A 53 -14.12 39.56 -17.33
CA LYS A 53 -13.11 40.56 -17.72
C LYS A 53 -13.73 41.88 -18.21
N SER A 54 -14.97 41.86 -18.68
CA SER A 54 -15.67 43.06 -19.16
C SER A 54 -16.27 43.93 -18.04
N LEU A 55 -16.41 43.39 -16.84
CA LEU A 55 -16.94 44.11 -15.68
C LEU A 55 -15.94 45.16 -15.19
N GLN A 56 -16.43 46.32 -14.77
CA GLN A 56 -15.64 47.40 -14.18
C GLN A 56 -16.28 47.90 -12.87
N GLY A 57 -15.47 48.55 -12.02
CA GLY A 57 -15.97 49.15 -10.78
C GLY A 57 -16.48 48.13 -9.76
N LYS A 58 -17.57 48.48 -9.06
CA LYS A 58 -18.10 47.71 -7.91
C LYS A 58 -18.51 46.28 -8.27
N ASP A 59 -19.02 46.06 -9.48
CA ASP A 59 -19.47 44.74 -9.95
C ASP A 59 -18.30 43.77 -10.17
N ALA A 60 -17.18 44.26 -10.68
CA ALA A 60 -15.95 43.47 -10.85
C ALA A 60 -15.37 43.03 -9.49
N THR A 61 -15.47 43.89 -8.48
CA THR A 61 -15.01 43.61 -7.11
C THR A 61 -15.87 42.55 -6.44
N LEU A 62 -17.19 42.65 -6.58
CA LEU A 62 -18.15 41.67 -6.05
C LEU A 62 -17.98 40.30 -6.72
N VAL A 63 -17.86 40.26 -8.05
CA VAL A 63 -17.61 39.04 -8.82
C VAL A 63 -16.28 38.39 -8.42
N SER A 64 -15.23 39.17 -8.24
CA SER A 64 -13.92 38.66 -7.82
C SER A 64 -13.90 38.16 -6.37
N LYS A 65 -14.68 38.79 -5.48
CA LYS A 65 -14.84 38.36 -4.09
C LYS A 65 -15.52 37.00 -4.01
N VAL A 66 -16.68 36.83 -4.66
CA VAL A 66 -17.40 35.54 -4.73
C VAL A 66 -16.56 34.47 -5.42
N TRP A 67 -15.82 34.82 -6.47
CA TRP A 67 -14.91 33.91 -7.15
C TRP A 67 -13.85 33.30 -6.23
N LYS A 68 -13.31 34.11 -5.31
CA LYS A 68 -12.29 33.68 -4.34
C LYS A 68 -12.91 32.93 -3.17
N GLU A 69 -13.99 33.46 -2.58
CA GLU A 69 -14.66 32.86 -1.41
C GLU A 69 -15.29 31.50 -1.73
N LYS A 70 -15.80 31.32 -2.95
CA LYS A 70 -16.40 30.07 -3.41
C LYS A 70 -15.45 29.18 -4.22
N GLN A 71 -14.16 29.54 -4.29
CA GLN A 71 -13.09 28.82 -4.98
C GLN A 71 -13.50 28.30 -6.36
N ILE A 72 -13.87 29.21 -7.26
CA ILE A 72 -14.50 28.84 -8.53
C ILE A 72 -13.47 28.43 -9.59
N SER A 73 -13.66 27.24 -10.18
CA SER A 73 -12.81 26.68 -11.26
C SER A 73 -13.61 26.45 -12.56
N LEU A 74 -12.98 26.74 -13.72
CA LEU A 74 -13.64 26.78 -15.03
C LEU A 74 -13.23 25.67 -16.01
N TYR A 75 -12.05 25.07 -15.83
CA TYR A 75 -11.55 24.01 -16.70
C TYR A 75 -11.32 22.75 -15.88
N PRO A 76 -11.82 21.58 -16.31
CA PRO A 76 -11.18 20.33 -15.93
C PRO A 76 -9.79 20.33 -16.55
N ASN A 77 -8.73 20.11 -15.76
CA ASN A 77 -7.34 20.08 -16.21
C ASN A 77 -7.20 19.26 -17.51
N LYS A 78 -6.99 19.95 -18.64
CA LYS A 78 -6.60 19.36 -19.91
C LYS A 78 -5.19 19.83 -20.25
N HIS A 79 -4.33 18.83 -20.51
CA HIS A 79 -3.00 18.95 -21.08
C HIS A 79 -2.94 19.96 -22.24
N LEU A 80 -1.89 20.78 -22.25
CA LEU A 80 -1.41 21.43 -23.47
C LEU A 80 0.08 21.12 -23.63
N LEU A 81 0.34 20.15 -24.49
CA LEU A 81 1.59 20.01 -25.23
C LEU A 81 1.73 21.24 -26.14
N THR A 82 2.81 21.99 -25.96
CA THR A 82 3.26 22.96 -26.98
C THR A 82 4.70 22.63 -27.33
N GLU A 83 4.85 22.14 -28.56
CA GLU A 83 6.10 21.95 -29.27
C GLU A 83 6.77 23.28 -29.65
N LYS A 84 8.10 23.17 -29.79
CA LYS A 84 9.06 23.99 -30.57
C LYS A 84 9.44 25.38 -30.07
N SER A 85 10.72 25.49 -29.67
CA SER A 85 11.75 26.07 -30.56
C SER A 85 13.18 25.85 -30.06
N ASN A 86 13.99 25.21 -30.92
CA ASN A 86 15.42 25.46 -31.22
C ASN A 86 16.35 26.09 -30.17
N SER A 87 17.35 25.31 -29.75
CA SER A 87 18.75 25.79 -29.72
C SER A 87 19.72 24.61 -29.94
N LYS A 88 20.33 24.58 -31.13
CA LYS A 88 21.55 23.83 -31.43
C LYS A 88 22.72 24.48 -30.70
N PHE A 89 23.70 23.69 -30.23
CA PHE A 89 25.16 23.89 -30.37
C PHE A 89 25.93 22.73 -29.66
N PRO A 90 27.21 22.45 -30.02
CA PRO A 90 27.67 21.11 -30.44
C PRO A 90 28.91 20.58 -29.68
N PHE A 91 29.28 19.32 -29.99
CA PHE A 91 30.62 18.67 -30.04
C PHE A 91 31.70 18.97 -28.96
N GLY A 92 32.53 18.01 -28.52
CA GLY A 92 32.85 16.75 -29.16
C GLY A 92 33.91 15.90 -28.45
N SER A 93 34.21 14.81 -29.13
CA SER A 93 35.20 13.76 -28.86
C SER A 93 36.61 14.17 -29.24
N HIS A 94 37.60 13.79 -28.44
CA HIS A 94 38.96 13.48 -28.95
C HIS A 94 39.58 12.31 -28.19
N THR A 95 40.01 11.33 -28.98
CA THR A 95 40.92 10.22 -28.68
C THR A 95 42.38 10.65 -28.84
N ASN A 96 43.31 10.25 -27.95
CA ASN A 96 44.39 9.26 -28.21
C ASN A 96 45.63 9.33 -27.26
N LYS A 97 46.06 8.11 -26.87
CA LYS A 97 47.42 7.52 -26.76
C LYS A 97 48.49 8.04 -25.76
N ASN A 98 48.78 7.15 -24.81
CA ASN A 98 50.05 6.49 -24.42
C ASN A 98 51.35 7.30 -24.21
N HIS A 99 51.93 7.18 -23.01
CA HIS A 99 53.29 6.61 -22.80
C HIS A 99 53.49 6.11 -21.36
N SER A 100 54.50 5.26 -21.19
CA SER A 100 54.70 4.23 -20.15
C SER A 100 55.95 4.45 -19.29
N LYS A 101 55.90 3.92 -18.04
CA LYS A 101 56.95 3.21 -17.23
C LYS A 101 57.29 3.81 -15.85
N ASP A 102 57.04 2.95 -14.84
CA ASP A 102 57.82 2.55 -13.64
C ASP A 102 58.50 3.65 -12.79
N SER A 103 58.36 3.78 -11.45
CA SER A 103 58.27 2.80 -10.35
C SER A 103 57.80 3.48 -9.01
N PRO A 104 57.42 2.74 -7.95
CA PRO A 104 56.71 3.23 -6.73
C PRO A 104 57.67 3.40 -5.51
N PRO A 105 57.21 3.62 -4.24
CA PRO A 105 55.92 4.09 -3.72
C PRO A 105 56.07 5.33 -2.79
N LYS A 106 54.97 6.06 -2.55
CA LYS A 106 54.79 6.78 -1.28
C LYS A 106 53.33 6.90 -0.93
N ASP A 107 53.00 6.33 0.22
CA ASP A 107 51.68 6.28 0.84
C ASP A 107 51.02 7.67 0.89
N THR A 108 49.85 7.80 0.27
CA THR A 108 48.90 8.84 0.64
C THR A 108 47.49 8.38 0.34
N LYS A 109 46.74 8.12 1.42
CA LYS A 109 45.28 8.15 1.57
C LYS A 109 44.51 7.37 0.52
N GLY A 110 44.31 6.09 0.83
CA GLY A 110 43.45 5.18 0.10
C GLY A 110 42.03 5.75 -0.08
N ASN A 111 41.64 5.82 -1.34
CA ASN A 111 40.24 5.82 -1.75
C ASN A 111 39.53 4.66 -1.04
N SER A 112 38.51 4.97 -0.24
CA SER A 112 37.62 3.95 0.29
C SER A 112 36.91 3.29 -0.89
N VAL A 113 37.46 2.13 -1.28
CA VAL A 113 36.82 1.21 -2.21
C VAL A 113 35.47 0.87 -1.59
N PHE A 114 34.39 1.29 -2.26
CA PHE A 114 33.03 0.81 -2.01
C PHE A 114 33.11 -0.70 -1.74
N SER A 115 32.66 -1.11 -0.55
CA SER A 115 32.77 -2.50 -0.11
C SER A 115 32.26 -3.42 -1.22
N LYS A 116 33.18 -4.22 -1.77
CA LYS A 116 32.80 -5.40 -2.53
C LYS A 116 32.09 -6.30 -1.53
N ASN A 117 30.77 -6.47 -1.66
CA ASN A 117 30.12 -7.65 -1.13
C ASN A 117 30.78 -8.85 -1.81
N THR A 118 31.67 -9.54 -1.10
CA THR A 118 32.49 -10.65 -1.58
C THR A 118 31.72 -11.95 -1.82
N ASN A 119 30.38 -11.88 -1.89
CA ASN A 119 29.48 -13.02 -2.12
C ASN A 119 28.54 -12.82 -3.33
N ASP A 120 28.86 -11.89 -4.25
CA ASP A 120 28.08 -11.79 -5.48
C ASP A 120 28.41 -12.98 -6.40
N PRO A 121 27.42 -13.84 -6.76
CA PRO A 121 27.65 -14.94 -7.68
C PRO A 121 28.18 -14.44 -9.04
N SER A 122 29.02 -15.27 -9.67
CA SER A 122 29.75 -14.99 -10.93
C SER A 122 28.83 -14.60 -12.09
N LEU A 123 27.61 -15.17 -12.14
CA LEU A 123 26.46 -14.78 -12.95
C LEU A 123 25.28 -15.64 -12.49
N GLU A 124 24.18 -15.03 -12.05
CA GLU A 124 22.94 -15.75 -11.71
C GLU A 124 21.91 -15.44 -12.81
N LEU A 125 21.46 -16.45 -13.56
CA LEU A 125 20.31 -16.30 -14.47
C LEU A 125 19.06 -16.82 -13.77
N PHE A 126 17.92 -16.23 -14.09
CA PHE A 126 16.65 -16.73 -13.58
C PHE A 126 15.55 -16.64 -14.63
N PHE A 127 14.69 -17.64 -14.61
CA PHE A 127 13.48 -17.73 -15.40
C PHE A 127 12.29 -17.89 -14.48
N GLY A 128 11.15 -17.34 -14.85
CA GLY A 128 9.93 -17.65 -14.13
C GLY A 128 8.68 -17.31 -14.89
N MET A 129 7.58 -17.70 -14.28
CA MET A 129 6.24 -17.49 -14.80
C MET A 129 5.29 -17.18 -13.65
N SER A 130 4.24 -16.44 -13.94
CA SER A 130 3.12 -16.23 -13.04
C SER A 130 1.81 -16.31 -13.79
N TYR A 131 0.80 -16.85 -13.15
CA TYR A 131 -0.58 -16.86 -13.63
C TYR A 131 -1.50 -16.42 -12.49
N GLN A 132 -2.34 -15.44 -12.76
CA GLN A 132 -3.31 -14.85 -11.85
C GLN A 132 -4.68 -14.91 -12.50
N ASN A 133 -5.66 -15.41 -11.76
CA ASN A 133 -7.05 -15.40 -12.14
C ASN A 133 -7.83 -14.77 -10.99
N LEU A 134 -8.53 -13.66 -11.28
CA LEU A 134 -9.52 -13.05 -10.41
C LEU A 134 -10.89 -13.27 -11.06
N ASP A 135 -11.56 -14.33 -10.67
CA ASP A 135 -12.92 -14.61 -11.14
C ASP A 135 -13.93 -13.90 -10.24
N VAL A 136 -14.44 -12.79 -10.76
CA VAL A 136 -15.51 -11.98 -10.19
C VAL A 136 -16.59 -11.83 -11.26
N ARG A 137 -17.86 -11.82 -10.85
CA ARG A 137 -18.96 -11.59 -11.80
C ARG A 137 -18.86 -10.20 -12.41
N TYR A 138 -19.06 -10.13 -13.72
CA TYR A 138 -18.99 -8.91 -14.53
C TYR A 138 -17.60 -8.27 -14.71
N LEU A 139 -16.53 -8.88 -14.19
CA LEU A 139 -15.17 -8.47 -14.57
C LEU A 139 -14.90 -8.90 -16.03
N PRO A 140 -14.44 -8.03 -16.93
CA PRO A 140 -14.08 -8.42 -18.29
C PRO A 140 -12.99 -9.51 -18.30
N ARG A 141 -13.01 -10.41 -19.29
CA ARG A 141 -12.06 -11.53 -19.36
C ARG A 141 -10.59 -11.08 -19.35
N GLU A 142 -10.32 -9.92 -19.95
CA GLU A 142 -9.00 -9.26 -20.01
C GLU A 142 -8.52 -8.77 -18.63
N GLU A 143 -9.44 -8.47 -17.72
CA GLU A 143 -9.14 -8.06 -16.34
C GLU A 143 -9.18 -9.25 -15.36
N LYS A 144 -9.76 -10.38 -15.77
CA LYS A 144 -9.80 -11.62 -14.97
C LYS A 144 -8.46 -12.35 -14.96
N ASN A 145 -7.80 -12.46 -16.12
CA ASN A 145 -6.65 -13.34 -16.28
C ASN A 145 -5.40 -12.53 -16.58
N HIS A 146 -4.42 -12.64 -15.70
CA HIS A 146 -3.12 -12.03 -15.87
C HIS A 146 -2.05 -13.12 -15.89
N SER A 147 -1.15 -13.04 -16.84
CA SER A 147 -0.03 -13.98 -16.98
C SER A 147 1.25 -13.22 -17.22
N ALA A 148 2.35 -13.74 -16.69
CA ALA A 148 3.66 -13.21 -17.01
C ALA A 148 4.67 -14.33 -17.21
N VAL A 149 5.59 -14.12 -18.14
CA VAL A 149 6.79 -14.93 -18.31
C VAL A 149 7.96 -13.98 -18.32
N PHE A 150 8.99 -14.29 -17.53
CA PHE A 150 10.15 -13.42 -17.37
C PHE A 150 11.46 -14.19 -17.38
N LEU A 151 12.48 -13.52 -17.92
CA LEU A 151 13.86 -13.97 -17.94
C LEU A 151 14.73 -12.80 -17.49
N GLY A 152 15.67 -13.06 -16.60
CA GLY A 152 16.58 -12.03 -16.12
C GLY A 152 17.91 -12.58 -15.66
N GLY A 153 18.76 -11.66 -15.23
CA GLY A 153 20.08 -12.00 -14.73
C GLY A 153 20.58 -11.01 -13.69
N ARG A 154 21.46 -11.50 -12.82
CA ARG A 154 22.21 -10.71 -11.85
C ARG A 154 23.70 -10.92 -12.06
N TYR A 155 24.44 -9.83 -12.16
CA TYR A 155 25.90 -9.83 -12.32
C TYR A 155 26.52 -8.62 -11.63
N LYS A 156 27.44 -8.84 -10.69
CA LYS A 156 28.19 -7.77 -9.97
C LYS A 156 27.27 -6.65 -9.44
N GLY A 157 26.23 -7.02 -8.71
CA GLY A 157 25.24 -6.10 -8.17
C GLY A 157 24.31 -5.43 -9.19
N GLN A 158 24.50 -5.66 -10.50
CA GLN A 158 23.55 -5.26 -11.54
C GLN A 158 22.47 -6.33 -11.65
N ILE A 159 21.21 -5.93 -11.82
CA ILE A 159 20.12 -6.86 -12.09
C ILE A 159 19.22 -6.32 -13.20
N TRP A 160 18.79 -7.21 -14.08
CA TRP A 160 17.90 -6.89 -15.17
C TRP A 160 16.91 -8.03 -15.40
N ILE A 161 15.77 -7.68 -15.99
CA ILE A 161 14.68 -8.61 -16.30
C ILE A 161 13.94 -8.13 -17.55
N LEU A 162 13.57 -9.07 -18.40
CA LEU A 162 12.64 -8.89 -19.50
C LEU A 162 11.41 -9.72 -19.19
N GLU A 163 10.23 -9.18 -19.45
CA GLU A 163 8.98 -9.77 -19.03
C GLU A 163 7.90 -9.54 -20.07
N LYS A 164 7.22 -10.61 -20.49
CA LYS A 164 5.95 -10.50 -21.21
C LYS A 164 4.83 -10.58 -20.17
N ARG A 165 4.13 -9.47 -19.92
CA ARG A 165 2.93 -9.38 -19.06
C ARG A 165 1.71 -9.27 -19.94
N ASP A 166 0.87 -10.30 -19.95
CA ASP A 166 -0.24 -10.43 -20.87
C ASP A 166 0.22 -10.22 -22.32
N GLU A 167 -0.29 -9.19 -22.99
CA GLU A 167 0.09 -8.82 -24.35
C GLU A 167 1.24 -7.79 -24.41
N ASN A 168 1.64 -7.24 -23.26
CA ASN A 168 2.63 -6.17 -23.18
C ASN A 168 4.03 -6.70 -22.86
N PHE A 169 5.02 -6.11 -23.52
CA PHE A 169 6.41 -6.31 -23.16
C PHE A 169 6.83 -5.27 -22.11
N SER A 170 7.48 -5.73 -21.06
CA SER A 170 7.98 -4.95 -19.93
C SER A 170 9.43 -5.30 -19.67
N TYR A 171 10.14 -4.41 -19.00
CA TYR A 171 11.50 -4.66 -18.55
C TYR A 171 11.71 -4.09 -17.15
N GLY A 172 12.80 -4.49 -16.52
CA GLY A 172 13.30 -3.86 -15.31
C GLY A 172 14.82 -3.88 -15.32
N THR A 173 15.42 -2.78 -14.88
CA THR A 173 16.85 -2.71 -14.65
C THR A 173 17.15 -2.00 -13.33
N ASN A 174 18.15 -2.48 -12.60
CA ASN A 174 18.76 -1.80 -11.48
C ASN A 174 20.27 -1.91 -11.65
N LEU A 175 20.84 -0.78 -12.02
CA LEU A 175 22.24 -0.62 -12.35
C LEU A 175 22.91 0.27 -11.32
N THR A 176 24.11 -0.11 -10.91
CA THR A 176 24.90 0.66 -9.94
C THR A 176 26.30 0.89 -10.50
N PHE A 177 26.65 2.16 -10.70
CA PHE A 177 27.94 2.59 -11.22
C PHE A 177 28.60 3.52 -10.19
N GLN A 178 29.59 3.00 -9.46
CA GLN A 178 30.28 3.73 -8.37
C GLN A 178 29.27 4.29 -7.34
N GLN A 179 29.19 5.62 -7.20
CA GLN A 179 28.24 6.31 -6.33
C GLN A 179 26.83 6.39 -6.91
N PHE A 180 26.60 6.12 -8.20
CA PHE A 180 25.30 6.32 -8.83
C PHE A 180 24.51 5.02 -8.93
N ARG A 181 23.21 5.09 -8.64
CA ARG A 181 22.24 4.02 -8.90
C ARG A 181 21.21 4.52 -9.91
N PHE A 182 20.92 3.68 -10.89
CA PHE A 182 19.87 3.90 -11.88
C PHE A 182 18.91 2.72 -11.83
N THR A 183 17.63 2.96 -11.57
CA THR A 183 16.60 1.94 -11.74
C THR A 183 15.55 2.40 -12.74
N SER A 184 15.10 1.51 -13.61
CA SER A 184 14.12 1.85 -14.64
C SER A 184 13.26 0.64 -14.99
N GLY A 185 12.01 0.90 -15.37
CA GLY A 185 11.06 -0.09 -15.84
C GLY A 185 9.98 -0.43 -14.81
N ASN A 186 9.58 -1.70 -14.80
CA ASN A 186 8.33 -2.19 -14.20
C ASN A 186 8.57 -3.17 -13.02
N ARG A 187 9.80 -3.26 -12.50
CA ARG A 187 10.15 -4.20 -11.40
C ARG A 187 10.98 -3.56 -10.31
N TYR A 188 12.07 -2.88 -10.67
CA TYR A 188 13.05 -2.43 -9.68
C TYR A 188 12.88 -0.95 -9.32
N LYS A 189 12.91 -0.70 -8.03
CA LYS A 189 12.96 0.63 -7.42
C LYS A 189 13.83 0.57 -6.16
N PRO A 190 14.49 1.67 -5.77
CA PRO A 190 15.34 1.70 -4.58
C PRO A 190 14.55 1.62 -3.26
N ILE A 191 13.29 2.06 -3.27
CA ILE A 191 12.39 2.06 -2.12
C ILE A 191 11.71 0.69 -1.90
N PRO A 192 11.79 0.09 -0.69
CA PRO A 192 11.49 -1.34 -0.50
C PRO A 192 9.99 -1.76 -0.48
N HIS A 193 9.02 -0.89 -0.79
CA HIS A 193 7.62 -1.07 -0.34
C HIS A 193 6.52 -1.24 -1.38
N PHE A 194 5.33 -1.58 -0.88
CA PHE A 194 4.23 -2.17 -1.63
C PHE A 194 3.36 -1.15 -2.35
N TYR A 195 3.03 -0.01 -1.76
CA TYR A 195 2.03 0.90 -2.37
C TYR A 195 2.60 1.81 -3.45
N PHE A 196 3.86 2.25 -3.33
CA PHE A 196 4.41 3.16 -4.33
C PHE A 196 4.43 2.53 -5.74
N ALA A 197 3.73 3.16 -6.68
CA ALA A 197 3.65 2.77 -8.09
C ALA A 197 3.32 1.28 -8.31
N LYS A 198 2.61 0.65 -7.36
CA LYS A 198 2.21 -0.76 -7.46
C LYS A 198 1.46 -1.03 -8.76
N ASP A 199 1.73 -2.17 -9.38
CA ASP A 199 0.87 -2.68 -10.45
C ASP A 199 -0.39 -3.30 -9.83
N PRO A 200 -1.60 -2.76 -10.07
CA PRO A 200 -2.84 -3.28 -9.48
C PRO A 200 -3.21 -4.69 -9.96
N ASN A 201 -2.72 -5.09 -11.14
CA ASN A 201 -3.15 -6.32 -11.83
C ASN A 201 -2.22 -7.50 -11.55
N PHE A 202 -1.02 -7.23 -11.04
CA PHE A 202 -0.02 -8.26 -10.80
C PHE A 202 0.50 -8.19 -9.37
N TYR A 203 0.39 -9.32 -8.67
CA TYR A 203 0.98 -9.53 -7.36
C TYR A 203 2.16 -10.52 -7.43
N SER A 204 3.22 -10.37 -6.63
CA SER A 204 4.33 -11.33 -6.51
C SER A 204 4.49 -11.79 -5.07
N GLN A 205 4.32 -13.09 -4.80
CA GLN A 205 4.60 -13.65 -3.48
C GLN A 205 6.09 -14.03 -3.32
N LEU A 206 6.84 -13.97 -4.42
CA LEU A 206 8.27 -14.30 -4.48
C LEU A 206 9.17 -13.11 -4.11
N GLU A 207 8.62 -11.94 -3.82
CA GLU A 207 9.38 -10.82 -3.26
C GLU A 207 9.83 -11.15 -1.83
N ARG A 208 11.11 -11.51 -1.70
CA ARG A 208 11.75 -11.93 -0.46
C ARG A 208 13.19 -11.44 -0.43
N ILE A 209 13.81 -11.43 0.74
CA ILE A 209 15.25 -11.13 0.89
C ILE A 209 16.05 -12.07 -0.05
N GLY A 210 16.87 -11.51 -0.92
CA GLY A 210 17.69 -12.24 -1.88
C GLY A 210 16.97 -12.70 -3.16
N SER A 211 15.65 -12.55 -3.25
CA SER A 211 14.90 -12.85 -4.48
C SER A 211 15.25 -11.86 -5.60
N PRO A 212 15.46 -12.31 -6.83
CA PRO A 212 15.61 -11.43 -7.99
C PRO A 212 14.28 -10.85 -8.50
N LEU A 213 13.14 -11.30 -7.95
CA LEU A 213 11.80 -10.99 -8.45
C LEU A 213 10.98 -10.18 -7.42
N PRO A 214 11.07 -8.84 -7.42
CA PRO A 214 10.27 -7.97 -6.55
C PRO A 214 8.81 -7.86 -7.02
N GLN A 215 7.98 -7.12 -6.26
CA GLN A 215 6.63 -6.76 -6.71
C GLN A 215 6.67 -6.14 -8.13
N PRO A 216 5.73 -6.52 -9.01
CA PRO A 216 5.40 -5.75 -10.19
C PRO A 216 5.02 -4.32 -9.84
N ILE A 217 5.60 -3.38 -10.57
CA ILE A 217 5.26 -1.96 -10.49
C ILE A 217 4.89 -1.44 -11.88
N LEU A 218 4.12 -0.36 -11.89
CA LEU A 218 3.95 0.49 -13.06
C LEU A 218 5.27 1.21 -13.36
N PHE A 219 5.41 1.64 -14.62
CA PHE A 219 6.66 2.18 -15.12
C PHE A 219 7.20 3.34 -14.25
N SER A 220 8.44 3.20 -13.81
CA SER A 220 9.12 4.20 -12.99
C SER A 220 10.61 4.30 -13.34
N ASN A 221 11.20 5.45 -13.04
CA ASN A 221 12.63 5.71 -13.22
C ASN A 221 13.17 6.39 -11.97
N PHE A 222 14.35 5.99 -11.54
CA PHE A 222 15.08 6.57 -10.42
C PHE A 222 16.53 6.78 -10.81
N LEU A 223 17.07 7.92 -10.37
CA LEU A 223 18.49 8.23 -10.43
C LEU A 223 18.93 8.71 -9.05
N GLY A 224 19.81 7.92 -8.43
CA GLY A 224 20.27 8.10 -7.06
C GLY A 224 21.76 8.30 -6.94
N TYR A 225 22.14 9.07 -5.92
CA TYR A 225 23.50 9.19 -5.41
C TYR A 225 23.60 8.46 -4.07
N ARG A 226 24.53 7.51 -4.00
CA ARG A 226 24.86 6.68 -2.84
C ARG A 226 26.00 7.33 -2.08
N LEU A 227 25.68 7.94 -0.95
CA LEU A 227 26.63 8.54 -0.03
C LEU A 227 27.05 7.51 1.02
N LEU A 228 28.33 7.13 1.03
CA LEU A 228 28.93 6.38 2.13
C LEU A 228 29.41 7.36 3.20
N TYR A 229 28.84 7.27 4.39
CA TYR A 229 29.26 8.01 5.56
C TYR A 229 29.38 7.04 6.75
N ASP A 230 30.57 6.94 7.36
CA ASP A 230 30.81 6.05 8.50
C ASP A 230 30.35 4.60 8.28
N SER A 231 30.74 4.03 7.13
CA SER A 231 30.32 2.68 6.67
C SER A 231 28.80 2.48 6.49
N LYS A 232 28.01 3.56 6.54
CA LYS A 232 26.56 3.57 6.32
C LYS A 232 26.24 4.20 4.97
N GLU A 233 25.42 3.52 4.16
CA GLU A 233 25.05 3.95 2.82
C GLU A 233 23.72 4.70 2.81
N TYR A 234 23.75 6.01 2.62
CA TYR A 234 22.54 6.78 2.36
C TYR A 234 22.33 6.90 0.85
N GLU A 235 21.08 6.87 0.40
CA GLU A 235 20.76 7.16 -0.99
C GLU A 235 19.78 8.32 -1.08
N PHE A 236 20.11 9.32 -1.90
CA PHE A 236 19.22 10.42 -2.26
C PHE A 236 19.19 10.57 -3.77
N GLY A 237 18.03 10.90 -4.33
CA GLY A 237 17.95 11.07 -5.77
C GLY A 237 16.65 11.66 -6.24
N VAL A 238 16.47 11.61 -7.56
CA VAL A 238 15.25 12.02 -8.24
C VAL A 238 14.54 10.80 -8.83
N TYR A 239 13.22 10.87 -8.91
CA TYR A 239 12.40 9.83 -9.53
C TYR A 239 11.35 10.43 -10.46
N HIS A 240 10.88 9.60 -11.38
CA HIS A 240 9.70 9.87 -12.20
C HIS A 240 8.85 8.60 -12.28
N ALA A 241 7.59 8.70 -11.85
CA ALA A 241 6.63 7.60 -11.87
C ALA A 241 5.23 8.16 -12.15
N GLY A 242 4.85 8.22 -13.43
CA GLY A 242 3.61 8.88 -13.89
C GLY A 242 2.32 8.32 -13.26
N SER A 243 2.32 7.05 -12.88
CA SER A 243 1.20 6.43 -12.15
C SER A 243 1.06 6.91 -10.70
N TYR A 244 2.16 7.36 -10.10
CA TYR A 244 2.16 7.87 -8.74
C TYR A 244 1.97 9.40 -8.71
N SER A 245 2.73 10.12 -9.52
CA SER A 245 2.66 11.58 -9.66
C SER A 245 3.02 11.98 -11.09
N ASN A 246 2.33 12.98 -11.62
CA ASN A 246 2.59 13.53 -12.95
C ASN A 246 3.92 14.29 -13.04
N TYR A 247 4.49 14.65 -11.90
CA TYR A 247 5.72 15.42 -11.80
C TYR A 247 6.85 14.57 -11.21
N PRO A 248 8.10 14.80 -11.65
CA PRO A 248 9.24 14.18 -11.00
C PRO A 248 9.33 14.64 -9.53
N GLY A 249 9.90 13.78 -8.71
CA GLY A 249 10.09 14.04 -7.29
C GLY A 249 11.47 13.67 -6.82
N VAL A 250 11.69 13.82 -5.52
CA VAL A 250 12.91 13.41 -4.83
C VAL A 250 12.64 12.20 -3.96
N TYR A 251 13.66 11.40 -3.71
CA TYR A 251 13.58 10.26 -2.81
C TYR A 251 14.79 10.16 -1.89
N PHE A 252 14.59 9.44 -0.79
CA PHE A 252 15.61 9.15 0.20
C PHE A 252 15.47 7.69 0.67
N VAL A 253 16.60 7.03 0.91
CA VAL A 253 16.69 5.69 1.50
C VAL A 253 17.79 5.68 2.55
N SER A 254 17.48 5.13 3.72
CA SER A 254 18.44 4.95 4.81
C SER A 254 19.34 3.71 4.62
N PRO A 255 20.46 3.59 5.37
CA PRO A 255 21.44 2.50 5.22
C PRO A 255 20.90 1.08 5.30
N ASN A 256 19.98 0.84 6.23
CA ASN A 256 19.35 -0.47 6.39
C ASN A 256 18.03 -0.57 5.62
N LYS A 257 17.73 0.45 4.81
CA LYS A 257 16.43 0.69 4.17
C LYS A 257 15.24 0.69 5.14
N SER A 258 15.49 0.84 6.44
CA SER A 258 14.47 0.95 7.49
C SER A 258 13.61 2.19 7.36
N TYR A 259 14.11 3.23 6.68
CA TYR A 259 13.39 4.46 6.41
C TYR A 259 13.57 4.80 4.95
N SER A 260 12.47 5.05 4.26
CA SER A 260 12.54 5.53 2.88
C SER A 260 11.36 6.44 2.60
N GLY A 261 11.57 7.46 1.78
CA GLY A 261 10.52 8.39 1.43
C GLY A 261 10.67 8.94 0.03
N VAL A 262 9.54 9.34 -0.54
CA VAL A 262 9.45 10.05 -1.81
C VAL A 262 8.58 11.29 -1.62
N TRP A 263 8.89 12.36 -2.34
CA TRP A 263 8.06 13.56 -2.39
C TRP A 263 8.07 14.15 -3.79
N SER A 264 6.88 14.44 -4.32
CA SER A 264 6.68 15.19 -5.55
C SER A 264 6.07 16.54 -5.20
N GLY A 265 6.82 17.62 -5.45
CA GLY A 265 6.38 18.98 -5.17
C GLY A 265 5.26 19.46 -6.10
N GLY A 266 5.18 18.93 -7.33
CA GLY A 266 4.16 19.33 -8.30
C GLY A 266 2.75 18.92 -7.86
N ASP A 267 2.56 17.65 -7.49
CA ASP A 267 1.27 17.14 -7.01
C ASP A 267 1.11 17.28 -5.48
N ASN A 268 2.13 17.76 -4.76
CA ASN A 268 2.21 17.73 -3.29
C ASN A 268 1.90 16.34 -2.71
N LYS A 269 2.48 15.31 -3.33
CA LYS A 269 2.26 13.91 -2.96
C LYS A 269 3.53 13.32 -2.36
N SER A 270 3.43 12.72 -1.19
CA SER A 270 4.54 12.05 -0.52
C SER A 270 4.19 10.62 -0.14
N SER A 271 5.21 9.78 -0.04
CA SER A 271 5.10 8.48 0.58
C SER A 271 6.26 8.27 1.51
N PHE A 272 5.98 7.71 2.68
CA PHE A 272 6.97 7.47 3.71
C PHE A 272 6.80 6.07 4.26
N TYR A 273 7.92 5.35 4.33
CA TYR A 273 8.01 4.00 4.82
C TYR A 273 8.95 3.92 6.02
N VAL A 274 8.55 3.11 6.98
CA VAL A 274 9.29 2.72 8.17
C VAL A 274 9.25 1.21 8.33
N ASN A 275 10.39 0.57 8.58
CA ASN A 275 10.46 -0.77 9.16
C ASN A 275 11.73 -0.87 9.98
N ASP A 276 11.52 -0.84 11.28
CA ASP A 276 12.61 -0.83 12.23
C ASP A 276 12.31 -1.79 13.36
N SER A 277 13.38 -2.31 13.95
CA SER A 277 13.30 -3.22 15.08
C SER A 277 14.37 -2.84 16.10
N TRP A 278 13.97 -2.70 17.35
CA TRP A 278 14.86 -2.36 18.44
C TRP A 278 14.65 -3.30 19.62
N ASN A 279 15.73 -3.62 20.31
CA ASN A 279 15.72 -4.52 21.46
C ASN A 279 16.50 -3.84 22.61
N PRO A 280 15.85 -2.95 23.38
CA PRO A 280 16.47 -2.38 24.56
C PRO A 280 16.70 -3.50 25.57
N GLN A 281 17.90 -3.51 26.17
CA GLN A 281 18.20 -4.41 27.28
C GLN A 281 17.09 -4.30 28.34
N ASN A 282 16.49 -5.44 28.70
CA ASN A 282 15.43 -5.61 29.71
C ASN A 282 14.01 -5.13 29.35
N LEU A 283 13.74 -4.67 28.11
CA LEU A 283 12.39 -4.25 27.68
C LEU A 283 11.77 -5.16 26.61
N GLY A 284 12.56 -6.03 25.99
CA GLY A 284 12.10 -6.99 24.98
C GLY A 284 12.34 -6.51 23.55
N SER A 285 11.81 -7.27 22.59
CA SER A 285 11.90 -6.95 21.17
C SER A 285 10.70 -6.12 20.72
N HIS A 286 10.96 -5.01 20.07
CA HIS A 286 9.94 -4.15 19.50
C HIS A 286 10.19 -3.98 18.00
N ARG A 287 9.10 -3.97 17.22
CA ARG A 287 9.12 -3.77 15.78
C ARG A 287 8.02 -2.81 15.37
N ILE A 288 8.35 -1.91 14.46
CA ILE A 288 7.40 -1.04 13.77
C ILE A 288 7.51 -1.31 12.29
N GLN A 289 6.36 -1.34 11.61
CA GLN A 289 6.30 -1.34 10.16
C GLN A 289 5.19 -0.39 9.73
N SER A 290 5.48 0.55 8.86
CA SER A 290 4.49 1.50 8.37
C SER A 290 4.79 1.91 6.95
N GLU A 291 3.73 2.10 6.17
CA GLU A 291 3.79 2.78 4.89
C GLU A 291 2.63 3.76 4.80
N SER A 292 2.90 4.99 4.39
CA SER A 292 1.88 6.01 4.16
C SER A 292 2.06 6.65 2.80
N ILE A 293 0.95 7.03 2.17
CA ILE A 293 0.90 7.95 1.03
C ILE A 293 0.01 9.11 1.44
N PHE A 294 0.51 10.32 1.24
CA PHE A 294 -0.18 11.55 1.58
C PHE A 294 -0.30 12.45 0.36
N ASN A 295 -1.49 13.00 0.18
CA ASN A 295 -1.83 14.10 -0.72
C ASN A 295 -2.81 15.02 0.04
N LYS A 296 -2.91 16.30 -0.34
CA LYS A 296 -3.89 17.25 0.22
C LYS A 296 -5.34 16.73 0.20
N LYS A 297 -5.70 15.90 -0.79
CA LYS A 297 -7.05 15.35 -0.95
C LYS A 297 -7.27 14.05 -0.19
N GLU A 298 -6.21 13.31 0.10
CA GLU A 298 -6.33 11.93 0.58
C GLU A 298 -5.05 11.45 1.27
N SER A 299 -5.22 10.70 2.35
CA SER A 299 -4.15 9.96 3.01
C SER A 299 -4.54 8.50 3.16
N VAL A 300 -3.57 7.64 2.93
CA VAL A 300 -3.70 6.17 3.00
C VAL A 300 -2.45 5.59 3.61
N GLY A 301 -2.57 4.42 4.19
CA GLY A 301 -1.41 3.74 4.75
C GLY A 301 -1.75 2.81 5.89
N PHE A 302 -0.71 2.22 6.46
CA PHE A 302 -0.82 1.42 7.66
C PHE A 302 0.34 1.68 8.61
N VAL A 303 0.12 1.33 9.86
CA VAL A 303 1.12 1.22 10.91
C VAL A 303 0.85 -0.10 11.62
N TYR A 304 1.88 -0.92 11.74
CA TYR A 304 1.92 -2.13 12.54
C TYR A 304 3.00 -1.97 13.60
N LEU A 305 2.66 -2.36 14.82
CA LEU A 305 3.52 -2.35 15.98
C LEU A 305 3.47 -3.72 16.64
N LYS A 306 4.64 -4.27 16.92
CA LYS A 306 4.81 -5.49 17.69
C LYS A 306 5.74 -5.22 18.85
N SER A 307 5.38 -5.72 20.02
CA SER A 307 6.23 -5.66 21.20
C SER A 307 6.13 -6.99 21.95
N GLU A 308 7.26 -7.64 22.12
CA GLU A 308 7.38 -8.93 22.80
C GLU A 308 8.40 -8.79 23.92
N SER A 309 8.03 -9.15 25.14
CA SER A 309 8.97 -9.25 26.26
C SER A 309 9.11 -10.73 26.63
N PRO A 310 10.13 -11.43 26.10
CA PRO A 310 10.27 -12.88 26.31
C PRO A 310 10.39 -13.24 27.78
N GLU A 311 11.15 -12.48 28.57
CA GLU A 311 11.32 -12.70 30.01
C GLU A 311 10.00 -12.56 30.79
N LYS A 312 9.13 -11.64 30.36
CA LYS A 312 7.85 -11.35 31.01
C LYS A 312 6.67 -12.08 30.35
N ASN A 313 6.91 -12.87 29.31
CA ASN A 313 5.91 -13.52 28.47
C ASN A 313 4.77 -12.58 28.02
N PHE A 314 5.08 -11.31 27.77
CA PHE A 314 4.09 -10.30 27.40
C PHE A 314 4.18 -10.00 25.91
N PHE A 315 3.01 -9.89 25.26
CA PHE A 315 2.87 -9.65 23.84
C PHE A 315 1.87 -8.53 23.58
N LEU A 316 2.25 -7.60 22.73
CA LEU A 316 1.41 -6.53 22.23
C LEU A 316 1.53 -6.47 20.71
N ASP A 317 0.39 -6.59 20.04
CA ASP A 317 0.21 -6.34 18.62
C ASP A 317 -0.74 -5.17 18.46
N ALA A 318 -0.38 -4.17 17.65
CA ALA A 318 -1.27 -3.08 17.30
C ALA A 318 -1.16 -2.78 15.81
N THR A 319 -2.29 -2.56 15.17
CA THR A 319 -2.38 -2.21 13.75
C THR A 319 -3.39 -1.09 13.57
N VAL A 320 -3.05 -0.14 12.72
CA VAL A 320 -3.98 0.86 12.21
C VAL A 320 -3.75 0.93 10.72
N TYR A 321 -4.80 0.75 9.93
CA TYR A 321 -4.74 1.00 8.51
C TYR A 321 -5.88 1.91 8.07
N ARG A 322 -5.58 2.71 7.06
CA ARG A 322 -6.52 3.55 6.35
C ARG A 322 -6.41 3.19 4.89
N ASP A 323 -7.45 2.55 4.39
CA ASP A 323 -7.50 2.08 3.02
C ASP A 323 -8.16 3.11 2.09
N SER A 324 -7.81 3.07 0.82
CA SER A 324 -8.43 3.88 -0.23
C SER A 324 -8.86 3.02 -1.39
N PRO A 325 -10.02 3.35 -2.01
CA PRO A 325 -10.42 2.84 -3.32
C PRO A 325 -9.28 2.78 -4.35
N LEU A 326 -8.33 3.72 -4.31
CA LEU A 326 -7.23 3.88 -5.25
C LEU A 326 -6.11 2.84 -5.09
N LEU A 327 -6.03 2.13 -3.95
CA LEU A 327 -5.01 1.12 -3.69
C LEU A 327 -5.44 -0.30 -4.06
N TYR A 328 -6.73 -0.51 -4.34
CA TYR A 328 -7.26 -1.80 -4.75
C TYR A 328 -6.98 -2.09 -6.24
N GLY A 329 -6.79 -3.38 -6.55
CA GLY A 329 -6.66 -3.88 -7.92
C GLY A 329 -7.91 -3.61 -8.79
N MET A 330 -7.90 -3.97 -10.07
CA MET A 330 -9.12 -3.93 -10.90
C MET A 330 -10.16 -4.90 -10.30
N ILE A 331 -11.40 -4.44 -10.12
CA ILE A 331 -12.53 -5.23 -9.64
C ILE A 331 -13.74 -4.79 -10.46
N SER A 332 -14.70 -5.69 -10.66
CA SER A 332 -15.92 -5.42 -11.41
C SER A 332 -16.56 -4.09 -10.98
N PRO A 333 -16.97 -3.22 -11.92
CA PRO A 333 -17.63 -1.94 -11.62
C PRO A 333 -18.90 -2.07 -10.77
N GLU A 334 -19.56 -3.23 -10.84
CA GLU A 334 -20.77 -3.55 -10.08
C GLU A 334 -20.47 -4.11 -8.69
N GLU A 335 -19.23 -4.53 -8.42
CA GLU A 335 -18.86 -4.97 -7.09
C GLU A 335 -18.71 -3.75 -6.17
N VAL A 336 -19.47 -3.75 -5.08
CA VAL A 336 -19.49 -2.65 -4.11
C VAL A 336 -18.12 -2.54 -3.43
N ARG A 337 -17.24 -1.66 -3.93
CA ARG A 337 -16.14 -1.13 -3.14
C ARG A 337 -16.71 -0.23 -2.04
N PRO A 338 -16.04 -0.14 -0.89
CA PRO A 338 -16.17 1.04 -0.05
C PRO A 338 -15.79 2.24 -0.93
N GLN A 339 -16.76 3.00 -1.43
CA GLN A 339 -16.48 4.28 -2.11
C GLN A 339 -15.87 5.28 -1.11
N ILE A 340 -16.04 5.00 0.17
CA ILE A 340 -15.57 5.78 1.29
C ILE A 340 -14.40 5.02 1.94
N PRO A 341 -13.24 5.67 2.15
CA PRO A 341 -12.11 5.10 2.88
C PRO A 341 -12.51 4.51 4.22
N GLN A 342 -12.08 3.28 4.50
CA GLN A 342 -12.17 2.68 5.84
C GLN A 342 -10.91 3.02 6.64
N THR A 343 -11.09 3.45 7.88
CA THR A 343 -10.01 3.51 8.88
C THR A 343 -10.28 2.46 9.93
N LEU A 344 -9.45 1.42 9.99
CA LEU A 344 -9.56 0.32 10.95
C LEU A 344 -8.32 0.27 11.83
N GLY A 345 -8.54 0.43 13.13
CA GLY A 345 -7.57 0.21 14.19
C GLY A 345 -7.90 -1.04 14.98
N TYR A 346 -6.88 -1.82 15.32
CA TYR A 346 -6.99 -2.99 16.16
C TYR A 346 -5.77 -3.11 17.07
N THR A 347 -5.99 -3.49 18.33
CA THR A 347 -4.94 -3.77 19.30
C THR A 347 -5.23 -5.07 20.04
N ARG A 348 -4.23 -5.93 20.21
CA ARG A 348 -4.25 -7.14 21.04
C ARG A 348 -3.11 -7.08 22.06
N MET A 349 -3.46 -7.29 23.32
CA MET A 349 -2.52 -7.44 24.42
C MET A 349 -2.70 -8.81 25.04
N SER A 350 -1.61 -9.55 25.28
CA SER A 350 -1.72 -10.89 25.85
C SER A 350 -0.51 -11.28 26.69
N PHE A 351 -0.79 -12.09 27.70
CA PHE A 351 0.21 -12.80 28.50
C PHE A 351 0.24 -14.26 28.06
N GLN A 352 1.41 -14.73 27.63
CA GLN A 352 1.64 -16.08 27.09
C GLN A 352 0.73 -16.47 25.90
N HIS A 353 0.07 -15.50 25.26
CA HIS A 353 -1.04 -15.74 24.32
C HIS A 353 -2.24 -16.52 24.92
N LEU A 354 -2.31 -16.67 26.25
CA LEU A 354 -3.37 -17.43 26.92
C LEU A 354 -4.44 -16.53 27.52
N VAL A 355 -4.02 -15.42 28.14
CA VAL A 355 -4.92 -14.44 28.74
C VAL A 355 -4.66 -13.10 28.09
N GLY A 356 -5.71 -12.39 27.68
CA GLY A 356 -5.52 -11.12 27.01
C GLY A 356 -6.79 -10.37 26.71
N SER A 357 -6.60 -9.23 26.05
CA SER A 357 -7.67 -8.35 25.59
C SER A 357 -7.43 -7.90 24.16
N GLU A 358 -8.53 -7.62 23.46
CA GLU A 358 -8.51 -7.10 22.10
C GLU A 358 -9.41 -5.87 22.03
N PHE A 359 -9.05 -4.89 21.19
CA PHE A 359 -9.83 -3.68 20.96
C PHE A 359 -9.88 -3.40 19.47
N LEU A 360 -11.03 -3.02 18.96
CA LEU A 360 -11.21 -2.65 17.56
C LEU A 360 -11.97 -1.33 17.46
N SER A 361 -11.59 -0.51 16.48
CA SER A 361 -12.31 0.70 16.08
C SER A 361 -12.25 0.83 14.57
N SER A 362 -13.40 1.02 13.93
CA SER A 362 -13.53 1.20 12.48
C SER A 362 -14.44 2.39 12.18
N THR A 363 -14.06 3.16 11.17
CA THR A 363 -14.89 4.21 10.61
C THR A 363 -14.91 4.07 9.10
N GLU A 364 -16.10 3.91 8.54
CA GLU A 364 -16.36 3.77 7.11
C GLU A 364 -17.58 4.63 6.74
N GLY A 365 -17.34 5.88 6.36
CA GLY A 365 -18.39 6.87 6.14
C GLY A 365 -19.20 7.17 7.40
N HIS A 366 -20.49 6.85 7.38
CA HIS A 366 -21.40 6.99 8.53
C HIS A 366 -21.52 5.71 9.35
N ARG A 367 -20.76 4.65 9.02
CA ARG A 367 -20.68 3.44 9.82
C ARG A 367 -19.51 3.54 10.79
N TYR A 368 -19.82 3.55 12.09
CA TYR A 368 -18.83 3.56 13.17
C TYR A 368 -18.93 2.25 13.92
N GLU A 369 -17.85 1.48 13.93
CA GLU A 369 -17.81 0.22 14.66
C GLU A 369 -16.73 0.29 15.74
N ASN A 370 -17.03 -0.25 16.91
CA ASN A 370 -16.03 -0.48 17.93
C ASN A 370 -16.31 -1.79 18.63
N GLY A 371 -15.32 -2.27 19.37
CA GLY A 371 -15.58 -3.34 20.30
C GLY A 371 -14.37 -3.70 21.13
N ARG A 372 -14.62 -4.63 22.04
CA ARG A 372 -13.62 -5.12 22.99
C ARG A 372 -13.75 -6.62 23.17
N SER A 373 -12.64 -7.28 23.41
CA SER A 373 -12.57 -8.70 23.72
C SER A 373 -11.75 -8.95 24.97
N GLY A 374 -12.12 -10.00 25.69
CA GLY A 374 -11.25 -10.65 26.67
C GLY A 374 -11.19 -12.15 26.38
N PHE A 375 -10.02 -12.75 26.54
CA PHE A 375 -9.85 -14.20 26.42
C PHE A 375 -9.01 -14.77 27.54
N PHE A 376 -9.29 -16.02 27.90
CA PHE A 376 -8.63 -16.75 28.98
C PHE A 376 -8.65 -18.25 28.70
N PRO A 377 -7.67 -19.03 29.20
CA PRO A 377 -7.62 -20.46 28.97
C PRO A 377 -8.60 -21.20 29.91
N CYS A 378 -9.30 -22.18 29.37
CA CYS A 378 -10.03 -23.20 30.13
C CYS A 378 -9.20 -24.48 30.33
N PHE A 379 -8.30 -24.76 29.37
CA PHE A 379 -7.39 -25.90 29.43
C PHE A 379 -6.07 -25.54 28.75
N VAL A 380 -4.94 -25.94 29.36
CA VAL A 380 -3.59 -25.66 28.86
C VAL A 380 -2.82 -26.96 28.82
N SER A 381 -2.23 -27.28 27.67
CA SER A 381 -1.40 -28.48 27.50
C SER A 381 -0.34 -28.30 26.42
N GLU A 382 0.64 -29.19 26.38
CA GLU A 382 1.66 -29.22 25.32
C GLU A 382 1.06 -29.51 23.92
N TRP A 383 -0.08 -30.20 23.89
CA TRP A 383 -0.80 -30.54 22.66
C TRP A 383 -1.78 -29.45 22.23
N GLY A 384 -1.86 -28.33 22.96
CA GLY A 384 -2.71 -27.18 22.64
C GLY A 384 -3.55 -26.72 23.81
N ASN A 385 -4.17 -25.55 23.63
CA ASN A 385 -4.91 -24.83 24.65
C ASN A 385 -6.36 -24.67 24.21
N LEU A 386 -7.30 -24.82 25.13
CA LEU A 386 -8.69 -24.41 24.92
C LEU A 386 -8.86 -23.02 25.54
N ILE A 387 -9.14 -22.02 24.71
CA ILE A 387 -9.28 -20.62 25.08
C ILE A 387 -10.75 -20.22 24.91
N TYR A 388 -11.34 -19.69 25.98
CA TYR A 388 -12.62 -19.02 25.88
C TYR A 388 -12.40 -17.54 25.57
N ARG A 389 -13.13 -17.01 24.59
CA ARG A 389 -13.03 -15.63 24.13
C ARG A 389 -14.42 -14.99 24.15
N TYR A 390 -14.53 -13.85 24.81
CA TYR A 390 -15.72 -13.03 24.81
C TYR A 390 -15.45 -11.79 23.96
N ARG A 391 -16.35 -11.44 23.06
CA ARG A 391 -16.24 -10.25 22.21
C ARG A 391 -17.53 -9.43 22.28
N GLU A 392 -17.40 -8.13 22.44
CA GLU A 392 -18.49 -7.18 22.32
C GLU A 392 -18.32 -6.40 21.02
N TYR A 393 -19.37 -6.35 20.22
CA TYR A 393 -19.44 -5.65 18.95
C TYR A 393 -20.45 -4.53 19.07
N ASN A 394 -20.02 -3.31 18.76
CA ASN A 394 -20.89 -2.15 18.71
C ASN A 394 -20.79 -1.50 17.33
N GLU A 395 -21.95 -1.18 16.77
CA GLU A 395 -22.08 -0.41 15.55
C GLU A 395 -23.01 0.77 15.82
N SER A 396 -22.61 1.97 15.40
CA SER A 396 -23.40 3.20 15.47
C SER A 396 -23.33 3.98 14.15
N GLY A 397 -24.28 4.90 13.96
CA GLY A 397 -24.37 5.76 12.78
C GLY A 397 -25.44 5.29 11.80
N ASN A 398 -25.09 4.42 10.84
CA ASN A 398 -26.08 3.83 9.92
C ASN A 398 -27.08 2.92 10.65
N TYR A 399 -26.58 2.13 11.59
CA TYR A 399 -27.34 1.24 12.45
C TYR A 399 -26.90 1.46 13.89
N ASN A 400 -27.72 1.06 14.86
CA ASN A 400 -27.37 1.06 16.28
C ASN A 400 -27.50 -0.38 16.80
N TRP A 401 -26.42 -1.15 16.66
CA TRP A 401 -26.38 -2.56 17.05
C TRP A 401 -25.35 -2.78 18.15
N ASN A 402 -25.70 -3.62 19.12
CA ASN A 402 -24.79 -4.20 20.08
C ASN A 402 -24.98 -5.72 19.99
N GLU A 403 -23.89 -6.45 19.83
CA GLU A 403 -23.89 -7.92 19.86
C GLU A 403 -22.77 -8.43 20.77
N MET A 404 -23.05 -9.54 21.44
CA MET A 404 -22.09 -10.25 22.27
C MET A 404 -21.76 -11.59 21.64
N GLY A 405 -20.48 -11.82 21.37
CA GLY A 405 -19.90 -13.07 20.91
C GLY A 405 -19.29 -13.86 22.07
N ARG A 406 -19.57 -15.16 22.11
CA ARG A 406 -18.99 -16.12 23.05
C ARG A 406 -18.34 -17.23 22.24
N ALA A 407 -17.04 -17.39 22.38
CA ALA A 407 -16.28 -18.31 21.55
C ALA A 407 -15.43 -19.27 22.36
N ALA A 408 -15.26 -20.47 21.81
CA ALA A 408 -14.29 -21.46 22.27
C ALA A 408 -13.33 -21.75 21.12
N PHE A 409 -12.04 -21.55 21.37
CA PHE A 409 -10.96 -21.78 20.42
C PHE A 409 -10.00 -22.82 20.96
N TYR A 410 -9.72 -23.84 20.16
CA TYR A 410 -8.48 -24.60 20.32
C TYR A 410 -7.35 -23.79 19.68
N GLU A 411 -6.28 -23.50 20.42
CA GLU A 411 -5.07 -22.85 19.92
C GLU A 411 -3.83 -23.65 20.31
N TRP A 412 -3.06 -24.08 19.32
CA TRP A 412 -1.73 -24.63 19.48
C TRP A 412 -0.70 -23.72 18.82
N ARG A 413 0.32 -23.34 19.59
CA ARG A 413 1.39 -22.45 19.14
C ARG A 413 2.73 -23.05 19.55
N LYS A 414 3.62 -23.26 18.59
CA LYS A 414 4.99 -23.69 18.84
C LYS A 414 5.93 -23.02 17.86
N GLU A 415 6.87 -22.23 18.38
CA GLU A 415 7.78 -21.42 17.57
C GLU A 415 7.00 -20.54 16.56
N LYS A 416 7.12 -20.84 15.26
CA LYS A 416 6.42 -20.14 14.17
C LYS A 416 5.15 -20.86 13.70
N ALA A 417 4.88 -22.05 14.22
CA ALA A 417 3.70 -22.82 13.86
C ALA A 417 2.50 -22.41 14.72
N VAL A 418 1.36 -22.22 14.06
CA VAL A 418 0.09 -21.87 14.71
C VAL A 418 -1.02 -22.70 14.10
N VAL A 419 -1.81 -23.35 14.96
CA VAL A 419 -3.08 -23.97 14.61
C VAL A 419 -4.13 -23.37 15.54
N SER A 420 -5.20 -22.82 14.97
CA SER A 420 -6.32 -22.30 15.72
C SER A 420 -7.61 -22.70 15.02
N ILE A 421 -8.55 -23.24 15.76
CA ILE A 421 -9.90 -23.49 15.27
C ILE A 421 -10.87 -23.20 16.40
N GLY A 422 -11.96 -22.52 16.09
CA GLY A 422 -12.97 -22.22 17.09
C GLY A 422 -14.29 -21.88 16.49
N PHE A 423 -15.27 -21.81 17.37
CA PHE A 423 -16.61 -21.38 17.07
C PHE A 423 -17.00 -20.25 18.01
N GLU A 424 -17.60 -19.20 17.46
CA GLU A 424 -18.16 -18.09 18.19
C GLU A 424 -19.68 -18.04 17.97
N SER A 425 -20.44 -18.07 19.06
CA SER A 425 -21.89 -17.89 19.06
C SER A 425 -22.25 -16.44 19.36
N ARG A 426 -23.23 -15.90 18.64
CA ARG A 426 -23.84 -14.57 18.80
C ARG A 426 -25.36 -14.67 18.88
N GLU A 427 -26.05 -13.56 19.16
CA GLU A 427 -27.52 -13.52 19.32
C GLU A 427 -28.27 -14.11 18.12
N ASN A 428 -27.84 -13.76 16.90
CA ASN A 428 -28.54 -14.09 15.66
C ASN A 428 -27.79 -15.07 14.76
N GLY A 429 -26.78 -15.78 15.30
CA GLY A 429 -25.98 -16.68 14.49
C GLY A 429 -24.68 -17.13 15.17
N GLY A 430 -23.77 -17.65 14.36
CA GLY A 430 -22.45 -18.07 14.81
C GLY A 430 -21.43 -18.01 13.70
N GLN A 431 -20.18 -18.26 14.05
CA GLN A 431 -19.10 -18.33 13.07
C GLN A 431 -18.03 -19.32 13.49
N TRP A 432 -17.62 -20.15 12.55
CA TRP A 432 -16.41 -20.95 12.63
C TRP A 432 -15.24 -20.13 12.12
N GLU A 433 -14.15 -20.12 12.87
CA GLU A 433 -12.89 -19.49 12.47
C GLU A 433 -11.79 -20.55 12.53
N GLY A 434 -11.03 -20.70 11.45
CA GLY A 434 -9.94 -21.65 11.33
C GLY A 434 -8.67 -21.00 10.79
N LYS A 435 -7.53 -21.40 11.33
CA LYS A 435 -6.22 -20.91 10.95
C LYS A 435 -5.17 -22.00 11.15
N LEU A 436 -4.33 -22.17 10.15
CA LEU A 436 -3.15 -23.01 10.19
C LEU A 436 -2.01 -22.27 9.49
N ALA A 437 -0.88 -22.14 10.16
CA ALA A 437 0.33 -21.57 9.60
C ALA A 437 1.49 -22.46 10.04
N ILE A 438 2.11 -23.18 9.11
CA ILE A 438 3.15 -24.17 9.42
C ILE A 438 4.34 -23.95 8.47
N PRO A 439 5.54 -23.66 9.00
CA PRO A 439 6.76 -23.73 8.19
C PRO A 439 7.09 -25.19 7.89
N ILE A 440 7.36 -25.51 6.61
CA ILE A 440 7.67 -26.87 6.15
C ILE A 440 9.09 -26.89 5.59
N GLY A 441 10.01 -27.56 6.30
CA GLY A 441 11.42 -27.61 5.92
C GLY A 441 12.05 -26.21 5.81
N THR A 442 13.05 -26.07 4.94
CA THR A 442 13.78 -24.81 4.74
C THR A 442 13.07 -23.92 3.72
N GLY A 443 12.36 -22.89 4.21
CA GLY A 443 11.85 -21.80 3.38
C GLY A 443 10.49 -22.02 2.71
N ASN A 444 9.83 -23.17 2.94
CA ASN A 444 8.42 -23.36 2.58
C ASN A 444 7.50 -23.01 3.74
N LEU A 445 6.32 -22.52 3.40
CA LEU A 445 5.30 -22.12 4.33
C LEU A 445 3.94 -22.49 3.76
N LEU A 446 3.14 -23.20 4.56
CA LEU A 446 1.75 -23.47 4.31
C LEU A 446 0.90 -22.60 5.24
N GLU A 447 -0.02 -21.82 4.66
CA GLU A 447 -1.00 -21.02 5.37
C GLU A 447 -2.40 -21.42 4.90
N LEU A 448 -3.30 -21.64 5.85
CA LEU A 448 -4.73 -21.80 5.63
C LEU A 448 -5.44 -20.87 6.61
N SER A 449 -6.39 -20.09 6.12
CA SER A 449 -7.32 -19.34 6.98
C SER A 449 -8.72 -19.42 6.42
N GLY A 450 -9.71 -19.46 7.29
CA GLY A 450 -11.09 -19.46 6.87
C GLY A 450 -12.05 -19.00 7.95
N ILE A 451 -13.18 -18.47 7.49
CA ILE A 451 -14.32 -18.13 8.32
C ILE A 451 -15.58 -18.59 7.62
N PHE A 452 -16.46 -19.26 8.36
CA PHE A 452 -17.78 -19.68 7.91
C PHE A 452 -18.80 -19.13 8.89
N ARG A 453 -19.72 -18.30 8.43
CA ARG A 453 -20.74 -17.65 9.25
C ARG A 453 -22.09 -18.31 8.98
N GLU A 454 -22.80 -18.57 10.06
CA GLU A 454 -24.13 -19.16 10.06
C GLU A 454 -25.12 -18.19 10.70
N GLY A 455 -26.35 -18.16 10.19
CA GLY A 455 -27.38 -17.20 10.61
C GLY A 455 -27.09 -15.79 10.09
N GLN A 456 -27.64 -14.78 10.78
CA GLN A 456 -27.56 -13.38 10.35
C GLN A 456 -27.02 -12.49 11.49
N PRO A 457 -25.71 -12.58 11.81
CA PRO A 457 -25.12 -11.68 12.80
C PRO A 457 -25.19 -10.24 12.29
N LYS A 458 -25.67 -9.34 13.14
CA LYS A 458 -25.86 -7.92 12.81
C LYS A 458 -24.52 -7.23 12.52
N THR A 459 -23.47 -7.58 13.27
CA THR A 459 -22.17 -6.90 13.17
C THR A 459 -21.15 -7.69 12.33
N ARG A 460 -20.19 -6.98 11.72
CA ARG A 460 -19.10 -7.62 10.95
C ARG A 460 -18.19 -8.46 11.86
N ALA A 461 -17.71 -9.58 11.33
CA ALA A 461 -16.75 -10.44 12.02
C ALA A 461 -15.34 -9.83 12.01
N TRP A 462 -14.60 -10.03 13.10
CA TRP A 462 -13.20 -9.66 13.21
C TRP A 462 -12.33 -10.83 12.72
N PHE A 463 -12.03 -10.84 11.43
CA PHE A 463 -11.32 -11.95 10.82
C PHE A 463 -9.82 -11.66 10.73
N GLU A 464 -9.03 -12.46 11.43
CA GLU A 464 -7.57 -12.37 11.42
C GLU A 464 -7.01 -13.01 10.15
N ASN A 465 -6.67 -12.16 9.18
CA ASN A 465 -6.09 -12.58 7.91
C ASN A 465 -4.56 -12.62 8.05
N TRP A 466 -4.01 -13.75 8.46
CA TRP A 466 -2.57 -13.91 8.56
C TRP A 466 -1.88 -14.05 7.22
N THR A 467 -0.78 -13.34 7.07
CA THR A 467 0.27 -13.72 6.13
C THR A 467 1.60 -13.64 6.86
N TYR A 468 2.49 -14.61 6.68
CA TYR A 468 3.83 -14.62 7.28
C TYR A 468 4.70 -13.43 6.86
N ALA A 469 4.28 -12.69 5.82
CA ALA A 469 4.91 -11.44 5.40
C ALA A 469 4.37 -10.20 6.15
N THR A 470 3.13 -10.26 6.67
CA THR A 470 2.49 -9.22 7.46
C THR A 470 2.06 -9.85 8.79
N ASP A 471 2.94 -9.78 9.79
CA ASP A 471 2.87 -10.51 11.07
C ASP A 471 1.48 -10.49 11.74
N PHE A 472 0.65 -9.49 11.44
CA PHE A 472 -0.70 -9.37 11.94
C PHE A 472 -1.58 -8.48 11.04
N ASN A 473 -2.74 -8.96 10.58
CA ASN A 473 -3.76 -8.15 9.89
C ASN A 473 -5.18 -8.62 10.26
N ILE A 474 -6.05 -7.67 10.59
CA ILE A 474 -7.45 -7.91 10.95
C ILE A 474 -8.31 -7.25 9.88
N ASN A 475 -9.25 -8.01 9.34
CA ASN A 475 -10.26 -7.53 8.42
C ASN A 475 -11.63 -7.56 9.09
N LEU A 476 -12.42 -6.52 8.88
CA LEU A 476 -13.86 -6.58 9.13
C LEU A 476 -14.55 -7.20 7.94
N THR A 477 -15.28 -8.28 8.16
CA THR A 477 -15.96 -9.01 7.09
C THR A 477 -17.43 -9.23 7.38
N ASP A 478 -18.26 -8.98 6.38
CA ASP A 478 -19.67 -9.40 6.30
C ASP A 478 -19.84 -10.66 5.45
N ARG A 479 -18.77 -11.17 4.84
CA ARG A 479 -18.77 -12.38 3.99
C ARG A 479 -19.25 -13.59 4.79
N GLN A 480 -20.12 -14.39 4.19
CA GLN A 480 -20.62 -15.63 4.78
C GLN A 480 -19.50 -16.66 4.85
N GLU A 481 -18.71 -16.77 3.79
CA GLU A 481 -17.61 -17.73 3.69
C GLU A 481 -16.36 -17.05 3.14
N ILE A 482 -15.22 -17.32 3.77
CA ILE A 482 -13.90 -17.01 3.23
C ILE A 482 -13.01 -18.21 3.47
N ILE A 483 -12.29 -18.64 2.43
CA ILE A 483 -11.25 -19.67 2.52
C ILE A 483 -10.02 -19.14 1.80
N LYS A 484 -8.86 -19.24 2.43
CA LYS A 484 -7.58 -18.86 1.84
C LYS A 484 -6.56 -19.95 2.07
N LEU A 485 -5.99 -20.46 1.00
CA LEU A 485 -4.91 -21.42 0.99
C LEU A 485 -3.70 -20.78 0.33
N LYS A 486 -2.54 -20.86 1.00
CA LYS A 486 -1.32 -20.31 0.47
C LYS A 486 -0.14 -21.21 0.76
N TRP A 487 0.54 -21.60 -0.30
CA TRP A 487 1.84 -22.26 -0.27
C TRP A 487 2.89 -21.30 -0.80
N VAL A 488 3.95 -21.06 -0.03
CA VAL A 488 5.05 -20.22 -0.50
C VAL A 488 6.39 -20.83 -0.18
N SER A 489 7.17 -21.05 -1.23
CA SER A 489 8.55 -21.52 -1.20
C SER A 489 9.48 -20.48 -1.86
N PRO A 490 10.81 -20.68 -1.86
CA PRO A 490 11.74 -19.80 -2.56
C PRO A 490 11.59 -19.79 -4.09
N PHE A 491 10.98 -20.82 -4.68
CA PHE A 491 10.90 -21.02 -6.14
C PHE A 491 9.48 -21.23 -6.67
N LEU A 492 8.51 -21.47 -5.79
CA LEU A 492 7.12 -21.78 -6.13
C LEU A 492 6.19 -21.07 -5.15
N SER A 493 5.13 -20.44 -5.64
CA SER A 493 4.04 -19.95 -4.81
C SER A 493 2.68 -20.27 -5.42
N LEU A 494 1.76 -20.71 -4.56
CA LEU A 494 0.35 -20.87 -4.86
C LEU A 494 -0.44 -20.09 -3.81
N ASN A 495 -1.36 -19.25 -4.24
CA ASN A 495 -2.29 -18.55 -3.37
C ASN A 495 -3.68 -18.67 -3.99
N VAL A 496 -4.60 -19.27 -3.26
CA VAL A 496 -5.99 -19.49 -3.65
C VAL A 496 -6.87 -18.88 -2.57
N SER A 497 -7.80 -18.02 -2.95
CA SER A 497 -8.81 -17.51 -2.02
C SER A 497 -10.19 -17.54 -2.64
N TYR A 498 -11.15 -18.02 -1.86
CA TYR A 498 -12.57 -18.01 -2.12
C TYR A 498 -13.25 -17.08 -1.11
N SER A 499 -14.22 -16.29 -1.54
CA SER A 499 -14.95 -15.39 -0.66
C SER A 499 -16.36 -15.12 -1.18
N GLU A 500 -17.36 -15.42 -0.37
CA GLU A 500 -18.79 -15.32 -0.72
C GLU A 500 -19.54 -14.38 0.24
N LYS A 501 -20.42 -13.54 -0.31
CA LYS A 501 -21.27 -12.60 0.46
C LYS A 501 -22.63 -13.26 0.65
N GLU A 502 -23.22 -13.17 1.84
CA GLU A 502 -24.50 -13.80 2.17
C GLU A 502 -25.64 -13.39 1.21
N ASN A 503 -25.66 -12.11 0.82
CA ASN A 503 -26.71 -11.53 -0.03
C ASN A 503 -26.28 -11.33 -1.50
N ASP A 504 -25.16 -11.92 -1.91
CA ASP A 504 -24.61 -11.77 -3.25
C ASP A 504 -24.21 -13.14 -3.81
N PRO A 505 -24.91 -13.68 -4.82
CA PRO A 505 -24.63 -15.01 -5.37
C PRO A 505 -23.31 -15.08 -6.17
N ASN A 506 -22.45 -14.07 -6.02
CA ASN A 506 -21.26 -13.86 -6.82
C ASN A 506 -20.03 -14.02 -5.93
N PRO A 507 -19.51 -15.26 -5.79
CA PRO A 507 -18.28 -15.44 -5.07
C PRO A 507 -17.12 -14.78 -5.82
N ILE A 508 -16.12 -14.37 -5.05
CA ILE A 508 -14.81 -13.98 -5.56
C ILE A 508 -13.91 -15.19 -5.45
N LEU A 509 -13.36 -15.64 -6.58
CA LEU A 509 -12.27 -16.61 -6.61
C LEU A 509 -11.01 -15.91 -7.10
N PHE A 510 -9.94 -16.02 -6.32
CA PHE A 510 -8.63 -15.53 -6.71
C PHE A 510 -7.63 -16.69 -6.66
N ILE A 511 -6.93 -16.92 -7.75
CA ILE A 511 -5.87 -17.91 -7.89
C ILE A 511 -4.63 -17.19 -8.38
N ASN A 512 -3.51 -17.40 -7.71
CA ASN A 512 -2.21 -16.87 -8.10
C ASN A 512 -1.16 -17.97 -7.97
N PHE A 513 -0.61 -18.37 -9.10
CA PHE A 513 0.45 -19.35 -9.22
C PHE A 513 1.72 -18.68 -9.74
N GLN A 514 2.87 -18.97 -9.14
CA GLN A 514 4.15 -18.38 -9.49
C GLN A 514 5.26 -19.42 -9.41
N LEU A 515 6.17 -19.38 -10.37
CA LEU A 515 7.36 -20.19 -10.42
C LEU A 515 8.57 -19.31 -10.73
N LEU A 516 9.67 -19.56 -10.04
CA LEU A 516 10.97 -18.93 -10.24
C LEU A 516 12.05 -19.99 -10.16
N GLN A 517 12.66 -20.27 -11.30
CA GLN A 517 13.83 -21.12 -11.42
C GLN A 517 15.09 -20.25 -11.48
N LYS A 518 16.04 -20.50 -10.57
CA LYS A 518 17.38 -19.94 -10.64
C LYS A 518 18.32 -20.93 -11.33
N ILE A 519 19.25 -20.40 -12.12
CA ILE A 519 20.24 -21.15 -12.87
C ILE A 519 21.61 -20.61 -12.43
N ASP A 520 22.32 -21.44 -11.68
CA ASP A 520 23.68 -21.16 -11.22
C ASP A 520 24.67 -21.75 -12.24
N PHE A 521 25.75 -21.01 -12.54
CA PHE A 521 26.81 -21.40 -13.48
C PHE A 521 28.17 -21.53 -12.80
#